data_AF-A0A7J3TX46-F1
#
_entry.id   AF-A0A7J3TX46-F1
#
_cell.length_a   1.000
_cell.length_b   1.000
_cell.length_c   1.000
_cell.angle_alpha   90.00
_cell.angle_beta   90.00
_cell.angle_gamma   90.00
#
_symmetry.space_group_name_H-M   'P 1'
#
loop_
_entity.id
_entity.type
_entity.pdbx_description
1 polymer ?
#
loop_
_entity_poly.entity_id
_entity_poly.type
_entity_poly.pdbx_seq_one_letter_code
_entity_poly.pdbx_strand_id
1 'polypeptide(L)' 'MVVASSDRKYGLGVDIGATNLRVAVGDRLGNITAKLMEETDKSREPLAISRQIIRLIKSLCKSL' A
#
# COMPACT_ATOMS: atom_id res chain seq x y z
N MET A 1 4.86 -36.43 -2.84
CA MET A 1 5.55 -35.15 -3.13
C MET A 1 4.54 -34.04 -2.93
N VAL A 2 4.57 -33.37 -1.77
CA VAL A 2 3.66 -32.25 -1.49
C VAL A 2 4.28 -31.03 -2.14
N VAL A 3 3.65 -30.53 -3.20
CA VAL A 3 4.00 -29.21 -3.75
C VAL A 3 3.47 -28.21 -2.71
N ALA A 4 4.35 -27.65 -1.89
CA ALA A 4 3.99 -26.56 -1.00
C ALA A 4 3.60 -25.37 -1.89
N SER A 5 2.29 -25.14 -2.08
CA SER A 5 1.82 -23.84 -2.52
C SER A 5 2.30 -22.85 -1.48
N SER A 6 3.32 -22.06 -1.83
CA SER A 6 3.82 -21.01 -0.95
C SER A 6 2.85 -19.84 -1.08
N ASP A 7 1.67 -19.98 -0.46
CA ASP A 7 0.69 -18.91 -0.27
C ASP A 7 1.36 -17.81 0.56
N ARG A 8 2.16 -16.97 -0.10
CA ARG A 8 2.70 -15.75 0.47
C ARG A 8 1.51 -14.81 0.65
N LYS A 9 0.93 -14.85 1.85
CA LYS A 9 -0.09 -13.90 2.24
C LYS A 9 0.60 -12.59 2.57
N TYR A 10 0.13 -11.53 1.92
CA TYR A 10 0.55 -10.17 2.17
C TYR A 10 -0.58 -9.41 2.86
N GLY A 11 -0.21 -8.46 3.71
CA GLY A 11 -1.10 -7.43 4.24
C GLY A 11 -0.78 -6.08 3.62
N LEU A 12 -1.79 -5.25 3.41
CA LEU A 12 -1.63 -3.89 2.92
C LEU A 12 -2.14 -2.90 3.97
N GLY A 13 -1.29 -1.96 4.36
CA GLY A 13 -1.60 -0.88 5.28
C GLY A 13 -1.68 0.46 4.55
N VAL A 14 -2.73 1.24 4.83
CA VAL A 14 -2.89 2.61 4.36
C VAL A 14 -2.90 3.53 5.58
N ASP A 15 -1.98 4.49 5.61
CA ASP A 15 -1.86 5.52 6.65
C ASP A 15 -2.13 6.89 6.02
N ILE A 16 -3.20 7.55 6.47
CA ILE A 16 -3.66 8.84 5.95
C ILE A 16 -3.34 9.92 6.99
N GLY A 17 -2.18 10.56 6.82
CA GLY A 17 -1.81 11.72 7.61
C GLY A 17 -2.28 13.03 7.00
N ALA A 18 -2.30 14.11 7.79
CA ALA A 18 -2.56 15.45 7.29
C ALA A 18 -1.50 15.94 6.28
N THR A 19 -0.24 15.53 6.48
CA THR A 19 0.89 15.94 5.63
C THR A 19 1.24 14.89 4.59
N ASN A 20 1.19 13.60 4.94
CA ASN A 20 1.62 12.54 4.05
C ASN A 20 0.65 11.37 4.05
N LEU A 21 0.46 10.78 2.88
CA LEU A 21 -0.24 9.53 2.69
C LEU A 21 0.77 8.42 2.39
N ARG A 22 0.63 7.28 3.06
CA ARG A 22 1.56 6.16 2.97
C ARG A 22 0.80 4.87 2.68
N VAL A 23 1.41 4.02 1.86
CA VAL A 23 0.96 2.66 1.62
C VAL A 23 2.13 1.72 1.82
N ALA A 24 1.93 0.67 2.61
CA ALA A 24 2.94 -0.35 2.85
C ALA A 24 2.36 -1.74 2.64
N VAL A 25 3.20 -2.66 2.15
CA VAL A 25 2.91 -4.08 2.06
C VAL A 25 3.84 -4.83 3.00
N GLY A 26 3.29 -5.77 3.76
CA GLY A 26 4.06 -6.64 4.62
C GLY A 26 3.64 -8.10 4.53
N ASP A 27 4.48 -8.99 5.05
CA ASP A 27 4.22 -10.42 5.12
C ASP A 27 3.54 -10.83 6.44
N ARG A 28 3.22 -12.12 6.58
CA ARG A 28 2.59 -12.68 7.80
C ARG A 28 3.45 -12.59 9.05
N LEU A 29 4.76 -12.38 8.92
CA LEU A 29 5.69 -12.22 10.05
C LEU A 29 5.77 -10.76 10.50
N GLY A 30 5.09 -9.85 9.81
CA GLY A 30 5.11 -8.42 10.11
C GLY A 30 6.26 -7.66 9.45
N ASN A 31 7.03 -8.29 8.55
CA ASN A 31 8.08 -7.60 7.82
C ASN A 31 7.44 -6.69 6.77
N ILE A 32 7.87 -5.42 6.70
CA ILE A 32 7.49 -4.52 5.61
C ILE A 32 8.34 -4.87 4.39
N THR A 33 7.69 -5.38 3.35
CA THR A 33 8.34 -5.77 2.09
C THR A 33 8.54 -4.56 1.16
N ALA A 34 7.58 -3.64 1.15
CA ALA A 34 7.66 -2.44 0.31
C ALA A 34 6.78 -1.31 0.89
N LYS A 35 7.13 -0.06 0.58
CA LYS A 35 6.40 1.13 1.02
C LYS A 35 6.50 2.26 -0.01
N LEU A 36 5.41 3.00 -0.18
CA LEU A 36 5.38 4.28 -0.89
C LEU A 36 4.82 5.38 0.02
N MET A 37 5.25 6.61 -0.24
CA MET A 37 4.82 7.81 0.49
C MET A 37 4.81 9.01 -0.43
N GLU A 38 3.84 9.89 -0.26
CA GLU A 38 3.77 11.20 -0.91
C GLU A 38 2.96 12.18 -0.05
N GLU A 39 3.03 13.47 -0.38
CA GLU A 39 2.24 14.50 0.31
C GLU A 39 0.74 14.24 0.12
N THR A 40 -0.04 14.35 1.20
CA THR A 40 -1.49 14.17 1.15
C THR A 40 -2.13 15.20 0.24
N ASP A 41 -3.04 14.76 -0.64
CA ASP A 41 -3.77 15.67 -1.51
C ASP A 41 -4.64 16.66 -0.69
N LYS A 42 -4.51 17.96 -0.97
CA LYS A 42 -5.21 19.06 -0.28
C LYS A 42 -6.16 19.83 -1.19
N SER A 43 -6.41 19.35 -2.41
CA SER A 43 -7.19 20.03 -3.45
C SER A 43 -8.67 20.23 -3.09
N ARG A 44 -9.15 19.61 -2.00
CA ARG A 44 -10.57 19.56 -1.56
C ARG A 44 -11.51 18.96 -2.60
N GLU A 45 -10.95 18.33 -3.62
CA GLU A 45 -11.71 17.72 -4.68
C GLU A 45 -12.34 16.40 -4.20
N PRO A 46 -13.60 16.11 -4.55
CA PRO A 46 -14.27 14.89 -4.12
C PRO A 46 -13.52 13.63 -4.59
N LEU A 47 -13.13 12.77 -3.65
CA LEU A 47 -12.40 11.52 -3.89
C LEU A 47 -10.89 11.67 -4.20
N ALA A 48 -10.31 12.87 -4.07
CA ALA A 48 -8.86 13.07 -4.28
C ALA A 48 -8.00 12.06 -3.48
N ILE A 49 -8.28 11.92 -2.18
CA ILE A 49 -7.61 10.95 -1.30
C ILE A 49 -7.84 9.51 -1.77
N SER A 50 -9.06 9.14 -2.16
CA SER A 50 -9.37 7.78 -2.62
C SER A 50 -8.58 7.44 -3.88
N ARG A 51 -8.49 8.37 -4.84
CA ARG A 51 -7.69 8.20 -6.06
C ARG A 51 -6.20 8.13 -5.75
N GLN A 52 -5.73 8.93 -4.80
CA GLN A 52 -4.36 8.90 -4.30
C GLN A 52 -4.00 7.51 -3.75
N ILE A 53 -4.84 6.96 -2.88
CA ILE A 53 -4.67 5.60 -2.32
C ILE A 53 -4.64 4.55 -3.43
N ILE A 54 -5.60 4.58 -4.36
CA ILE A 54 -5.67 3.60 -5.47
C ILE A 54 -4.40 3.67 -6.33
N ARG A 55 -3.91 4.87 -6.63
CA ARG A 55 -2.68 5.04 -7.41
C ARG A 55 -1.47 4.47 -6.67
N LEU A 56 -1.30 4.80 -5.39
CA LEU A 56 -0.17 4.30 -4.60
C LEU A 56 -0.22 2.77 -4.44
N ILE A 57 -1.38 2.18 -4.18
CA ILE A 57 -1.54 0.71 -4.10
C ILE A 57 -1.13 0.07 -5.43
N LYS A 58 -1.66 0.57 -6.56
CA LYS A 58 -1.32 0.02 -7.88
C LYS A 58 0.17 0.17 -8.20
N SER A 59 0.79 1.29 -7.85
CA SER A 59 2.23 1.49 -8.04
C SER A 59 3.04 0.52 -7.19
N LEU A 60 2.65 0.31 -5.92
CA LEU A 60 3.32 -0.61 -5.01
C LEU A 60 3.23 -2.06 -5.51
N CYS A 61 2.04 -2.48 -5.98
CA CYS A 61 1.82 -3.83 -6.50
C CYS A 61 2.59 -4.14 -7.79
N LYS A 62 3.00 -3.13 -8.57
CA LYS A 62 3.85 -3.33 -9.75
C LYS A 62 5.32 -3.60 -9.41
N SER A 63 5.71 -3.36 -8.16
CA SER A 63 7.08 -3.50 -7.66
C SER A 63 7.28 -4.72 -6.75
N LEU A 64 6.23 -5.53 -6.57
CA LEU A 64 6.23 -6.81 -5.85
C LEU A 64 6.33 -7.97 -6.84
#